data_AF-A0A2D2DG87-F1
#
_entry.id   AF-A0A2D2DG87-F1
#
_cell.length_a   1.000
_cell.length_b   1.000
_cell.length_c   1.000
_cell.angle_alpha   90.00
_cell.angle_beta   90.00
_cell.angle_gamma   90.00
#
_symmetry.space_group_name_H-M   'P 1'
#
loop_
_entity.id
_entity.type
_entity.pdbx_description
1 polymer ?
#
loop_
_entity_poly.entity_id
_entity_poly.type
_entity_poly.pdbx_seq_one_letter_code
_entity_poly.pdbx_strand_id
1 'polypeptide(L)'
;MTEREQVAVTPALVELVLAAVQNKGVLVGGQALSVWLDVFGLRSYATCAPISIDADFLGDRDLVEAIHQKIPGSTAKLQLRSAISRLIGVVEIPITPDKFMSIDVIEKSRR
;
A
#
# COMPACT_ATOMS: atom_id res chain seq x y z
N MET A 1 -6.78 -22.47 9.50
CA MET A 1 -5.83 -21.35 9.38
C MET A 1 -6.54 -20.14 9.92
N THR A 2 -6.02 -19.50 10.96
CA THR A 2 -6.61 -18.26 11.48
C THR A 2 -6.49 -17.22 10.37
N GLU A 3 -7.62 -16.65 9.94
CA GLU A 3 -7.64 -15.56 8.97
C GLU A 3 -6.90 -14.38 9.61
N ARG A 4 -5.79 -13.94 9.02
CA ARG A 4 -5.03 -12.79 9.55
C ARG A 4 -5.88 -11.53 9.37
N GLU A 5 -5.90 -10.65 10.35
CA GLU A 5 -6.63 -9.38 10.32
C GLU A 5 -5.84 -8.33 9.53
N GLN A 6 -6.49 -7.66 8.58
CA GLN A 6 -5.91 -6.48 7.93
C GLN A 6 -6.11 -5.26 8.84
N VAL A 7 -5.02 -4.56 9.15
CA VAL A 7 -5.05 -3.35 9.98
C VAL A 7 -4.65 -2.11 9.18
N ALA A 8 -5.06 -0.94 9.66
CA ALA A 8 -4.75 0.32 9.01
C ALA A 8 -3.25 0.60 8.94
N VAL A 9 -2.85 1.25 7.84
CA VAL A 9 -1.48 1.66 7.59
C VAL A 9 -1.07 2.72 8.62
N THR A 10 0.05 2.49 9.32
CA THR A 10 0.59 3.48 10.27
C THR A 10 1.54 4.46 9.57
N PRO A 11 1.71 5.70 10.07
CA PRO A 11 2.64 6.68 9.47
C PRO A 11 4.07 6.14 9.32
N ALA A 12 4.60 5.45 10.34
CA ALA A 12 5.94 4.87 10.29
C ALA A 12 6.10 3.82 9.18
N LEU A 13 5.05 3.04 8.90
CA LEU A 13 5.06 2.10 7.78
C LEU A 13 4.93 2.81 6.43
N VAL A 14 4.15 3.88 6.33
CA VAL A 14 4.10 4.69 5.11
C VAL A 14 5.49 5.21 4.78
N GLU A 15 6.22 5.75 5.75
CA GLU A 15 7.59 6.21 5.56
C GLU A 15 8.54 5.10 5.10
N LEU A 16 8.44 3.92 5.73
CA LEU A 16 9.25 2.75 5.36
C LEU A 16 8.96 2.29 3.93
N VAL A 17 7.69 2.30 3.53
CA VAL A 17 7.25 1.95 2.16
C VAL A 17 7.70 3.02 1.17
N LEU A 18 7.55 4.31 1.48
CA LEU A 18 8.01 5.41 0.63
C LEU A 18 9.53 5.36 0.43
N ALA A 19 10.30 5.07 1.49
CA ALA A 19 11.74 4.84 1.41
C ALA A 19 12.09 3.61 0.54
N ALA A 20 11.24 2.58 0.57
CA ALA A 20 11.40 1.40 -0.28
C ALA A 20 11.08 1.68 -1.76
N VAL A 21 10.00 2.41 -2.03
CA VAL A 21 9.49 2.75 -3.37
C VAL A 21 10.40 3.76 -4.08
N GLN A 22 11.01 4.70 -3.34
CA GLN A 22 11.77 5.82 -3.93
C GLN A 22 10.98 6.48 -5.08
N ASN A 23 11.56 6.59 -6.28
CA ASN A 23 10.95 7.22 -7.46
C ASN A 23 10.27 6.21 -8.40
N LYS A 24 10.06 4.95 -7.95
CA LYS A 24 9.55 3.86 -8.81
C LYS A 24 8.02 3.80 -8.89
N GLY A 25 7.32 4.54 -8.06
CA GLY A 25 5.85 4.55 -8.02
C GLY A 25 5.29 5.85 -7.49
N VAL A 26 3.97 5.98 -7.57
CA VAL A 26 3.23 7.13 -7.06
C VAL A 26 2.19 6.62 -6.06
N LEU A 27 2.27 7.10 -4.82
CA LEU A 27 1.25 6.84 -3.80
C LEU A 27 -0.08 7.50 -4.24
N VAL A 28 -1.16 6.72 -4.23
CA VAL A 28 -2.51 7.16 -4.59
C VAL A 28 -3.54 6.69 -3.54
N GLY A 29 -4.83 6.84 -3.83
CA GLY A 29 -5.90 6.34 -2.96
C GLY A 29 -6.08 7.15 -1.67
N GLY A 30 -6.68 6.51 -0.66
CA GLY A 30 -6.96 7.12 0.64
C GLY A 30 -5.67 7.56 1.36
N GLN A 31 -4.61 6.78 1.24
CA GLN A 31 -3.33 7.11 1.86
C GLN A 31 -2.65 8.33 1.23
N ALA A 32 -2.82 8.59 -0.07
CA ALA A 32 -2.36 9.84 -0.66
C ALA A 32 -3.16 11.06 -0.17
N LEU A 33 -4.47 10.89 0.03
CA LEU A 33 -5.32 11.96 0.57
C LEU A 33 -4.90 12.34 2.00
N SER A 34 -4.53 11.37 2.84
CA SER A 34 -4.08 11.66 4.20
C SER A 34 -2.80 12.50 4.23
N VAL A 35 -1.88 12.29 3.29
CA VAL A 35 -0.68 13.14 3.11
C VAL A 35 -1.07 14.58 2.77
N TRP A 36 -2.03 14.78 1.87
CA TRP A 36 -2.46 16.14 1.51
C TRP A 36 -3.18 16.86 2.66
N LEU A 37 -3.96 16.15 3.47
CA LEU A 37 -4.57 16.74 4.66
C LEU A 37 -3.51 17.30 5.61
N ASP A 38 -2.43 16.56 5.83
CA ASP A 38 -1.30 17.01 6.65
C ASP A 38 -0.59 18.24 6.03
N VAL A 39 -0.26 18.17 4.74
CA VAL A 39 0.38 19.28 4.00
C VAL A 39 -0.42 20.58 4.08
N PHE A 40 -1.75 20.52 4.00
CA PHE A 40 -2.62 21.70 4.05
C PHE A 40 -3.08 22.06 5.47
N GLY A 41 -2.63 21.34 6.50
CA GLY A 41 -3.06 21.57 7.89
C GLY A 41 -4.56 21.34 8.10
N LEU A 42 -5.18 20.50 7.26
CA LEU A 42 -6.60 20.20 7.30
C LEU A 42 -6.87 19.09 8.31
N ARG A 43 -7.94 19.23 9.08
CA ARG A 43 -8.41 18.17 9.97
C ARG A 43 -9.32 17.24 9.20
N SER A 44 -9.10 15.93 9.34
CA SER A 44 -10.16 14.98 9.01
C SER A 44 -11.35 15.23 9.94
N TYR A 45 -12.56 15.08 9.43
CA TYR A 45 -13.74 15.04 10.28
C TYR A 45 -13.63 13.76 11.11
N ALA A 46 -13.17 13.87 12.36
CA ALA A 46 -12.81 12.75 13.24
C ALA A 46 -13.96 11.76 13.52
N THR A 47 -15.18 12.04 13.07
CA THR A 47 -16.35 11.16 13.10
C THR A 47 -16.45 10.23 11.89
N CYS A 48 -15.58 10.38 10.89
CA CYS A 48 -15.55 9.52 9.70
C CYS A 48 -14.49 8.42 9.88
N ALA A 49 -14.79 7.22 9.36
CA ALA A 49 -13.93 6.04 9.36
C ALA A 49 -12.47 6.34 8.94
N PRO A 50 -11.48 5.48 9.30
CA PRO A 50 -10.11 5.63 8.82
C PRO A 50 -10.07 5.81 7.30
N ILE A 51 -9.24 6.76 6.83
CA ILE A 51 -9.20 7.20 5.42
C ILE A 51 -8.81 6.03 4.49
N SER A 52 -7.98 5.11 4.94
CA SER A 52 -7.62 3.86 4.23
C SER A 52 -7.18 2.79 5.24
N ILE A 53 -7.36 1.52 4.89
CA ILE A 53 -6.83 0.36 5.63
C ILE A 53 -5.64 -0.31 4.91
N ASP A 54 -5.28 0.24 3.75
CA ASP A 54 -4.30 -0.19 2.77
C ASP A 54 -3.58 1.03 2.17
N ALA A 55 -2.55 0.78 1.36
CA ALA A 55 -1.91 1.80 0.57
C ALA A 55 -1.86 1.39 -0.90
N ASP A 56 -2.20 2.31 -1.80
CA ASP A 56 -2.18 2.08 -3.24
C ASP A 56 -1.00 2.79 -3.89
N PHE A 57 -0.32 2.10 -4.81
CA PHE A 57 0.70 2.69 -5.66
C PHE A 57 0.40 2.47 -7.14
N LEU A 58 0.51 3.53 -7.93
CA LEU A 58 0.68 3.36 -9.38
C LEU A 58 2.13 2.95 -9.66
N GLY A 59 2.31 1.81 -10.35
CA GLY A 59 3.64 1.25 -10.61
C GLY A 59 3.63 0.08 -11.59
N ASP A 60 4.62 -0.80 -11.42
CA ASP A 60 4.85 -2.01 -12.22
C ASP A 60 5.28 -3.20 -11.35
N ARG A 61 5.65 -4.32 -11.98
CA ARG A 61 6.08 -5.54 -11.26
C ARG A 61 7.37 -5.31 -10.47
N ASP A 62 8.29 -4.51 -11.00
CA ASP A 62 9.55 -4.18 -10.35
C ASP A 62 9.30 -3.41 -9.06
N LEU A 63 8.23 -2.60 -9.00
CA LEU A 63 7.81 -1.96 -7.77
C LEU A 63 7.34 -2.96 -6.70
N VAL A 64 6.52 -3.95 -7.07
CA VAL A 64 6.07 -5.01 -6.14
C VAL A 64 7.29 -5.73 -5.53
N GLU A 65 8.23 -6.12 -6.38
CA GLU A 65 9.45 -6.81 -5.96
C GLU A 65 10.35 -5.92 -5.10
N ALA A 66 10.50 -4.63 -5.46
CA ALA A 66 11.31 -3.69 -4.69
C ALA A 66 10.77 -3.46 -3.27
N ILE A 67 9.43 -3.36 -3.11
CA ILE A 67 8.81 -3.26 -1.80
C ILE A 67 9.08 -4.55 -1.02
N HIS A 68 8.82 -5.71 -1.60
CA HIS A 68 9.02 -7.00 -0.92
C HIS A 68 10.47 -7.22 -0.46
N GLN A 69 11.45 -6.93 -1.31
CA GLN A 69 12.88 -7.11 -0.99
C GLN A 69 13.36 -6.20 0.13
N LYS A 70 12.79 -5.00 0.24
CA LYS A 70 13.22 -3.99 1.23
C LYS A 70 12.48 -4.09 2.56
N ILE A 71 11.39 -4.85 2.63
CA ILE A 71 10.57 -4.99 3.83
C ILE A 71 10.67 -6.43 4.34
N PRO A 72 11.51 -6.71 5.36
CA PRO A 72 11.70 -8.05 5.89
C PRO A 72 10.40 -8.69 6.34
N GLY A 73 10.21 -9.97 6.00
CA GLY A 73 9.02 -10.75 6.38
C GLY A 73 7.76 -10.45 5.58
N SER A 74 7.78 -9.45 4.69
CA SER A 74 6.67 -9.20 3.77
C SER A 74 6.44 -10.39 2.82
N THR A 75 5.26 -10.46 2.21
CA THR A 75 4.97 -11.41 1.13
C THR A 75 4.49 -10.66 -0.09
N ALA A 76 4.90 -11.09 -1.28
CA ALA A 76 4.42 -10.53 -2.55
C ALA A 76 3.60 -11.55 -3.32
N LYS A 77 2.43 -11.11 -3.80
CA LYS A 77 1.56 -11.89 -4.68
C LYS A 77 1.35 -11.10 -5.96
N LEU A 78 1.89 -11.59 -7.07
CA LEU A 78 1.62 -11.01 -8.38
C LEU A 78 0.26 -11.50 -8.88
N GLN A 79 -0.54 -10.60 -9.43
CA GLN A 79 -1.82 -10.98 -10.00
C GLN A 79 -1.59 -11.75 -11.31
N LEU A 80 -2.42 -12.77 -11.52
CA LEU A 80 -2.47 -13.50 -12.78
C LEU A 80 -2.92 -12.55 -13.87
N ARG A 81 -2.24 -12.59 -15.03
CA ARG A 81 -2.57 -11.73 -16.18
C ARG A 81 -3.99 -11.95 -16.72
N SER A 82 -4.64 -13.06 -16.35
CA SER A 82 -6.03 -13.38 -16.69
C SER A 82 -7.08 -12.70 -15.81
N ALA A 83 -6.67 -12.04 -14.71
CA ALA A 83 -7.60 -11.26 -13.90
C ALA A 83 -8.02 -9.98 -14.67
N ILE A 84 -9.32 -9.70 -14.72
CA ILE A 84 -9.85 -8.43 -15.28
C ILE A 84 -9.66 -7.34 -14.22
N SER A 85 -8.42 -6.94 -13.98
CA SER A 85 -8.03 -5.90 -13.03
C SER A 85 -6.80 -5.15 -13.53
N ARG A 86 -6.64 -3.91 -13.06
CA ARG A 86 -5.39 -3.14 -13.21
C ARG A 86 -4.39 -3.46 -12.11
N LEU A 87 -4.76 -4.27 -11.12
CA LEU A 87 -3.85 -4.68 -10.06
C LEU A 87 -2.73 -5.56 -10.62
N ILE A 88 -1.49 -5.17 -10.37
CA ILE A 88 -0.28 -5.88 -10.78
C ILE A 88 0.11 -6.89 -9.71
N GLY A 89 0.00 -6.49 -8.44
CA GLY A 89 0.30 -7.35 -7.31
C GLY A 89 0.01 -6.66 -6.00
N VAL A 90 0.09 -7.46 -4.95
CA VAL A 90 -0.14 -7.07 -3.57
C VAL A 90 1.10 -7.43 -2.76
N VAL A 91 1.54 -6.51 -1.90
CA VAL A 91 2.54 -6.79 -0.87
C VAL A 91 1.86 -6.75 0.49
N GLU A 92 1.89 -7.86 1.21
CA GLU A 92 1.41 -7.94 2.58
C GLU A 92 2.59 -7.79 3.55
N ILE A 93 2.53 -6.81 4.45
CA ILE A 93 3.55 -6.58 5.47
C ILE A 93 3.03 -7.12 6.81
N PRO A 94 3.70 -8.08 7.45
CA PRO A 94 3.29 -8.57 8.76
C PRO A 94 3.55 -7.51 9.84
N ILE A 95 2.58 -7.33 10.74
CA ILE A 95 2.70 -6.47 11.92
C ILE A 95 2.85 -7.35 13.17
N THR A 96 1.98 -8.35 13.28
CA THR A 96 2.02 -9.43 14.28
C THR A 96 1.69 -10.76 13.58
N PRO A 97 1.79 -11.92 14.23
CA PRO A 97 1.44 -13.20 13.60
C PRO A 97 0.00 -13.25 13.07
N ASP A 98 -0.90 -12.48 13.69
CA ASP A 98 -2.33 -12.40 13.38
C ASP A 98 -2.71 -11.13 12.60
N LYS A 99 -1.80 -10.16 12.39
CA LYS A 99 -2.12 -8.88 11.74
C LYS A 99 -1.17 -8.55 10.59
N PHE A 100 -1.73 -8.01 9.53
CA PHE A 100 -0.96 -7.56 8.38
C PHE A 100 -1.52 -6.25 7.82
N MET A 101 -0.72 -5.61 6.98
CA MET A 101 -1.14 -4.48 6.16
C MET A 101 -0.98 -4.83 4.68
N SER A 102 -1.84 -4.30 3.82
CA SER A 102 -1.79 -4.51 2.37
C SER A 102 -1.26 -3.29 1.64
N ILE A 103 -0.44 -3.52 0.62
CA ILE A 103 -0.02 -2.53 -0.36
C ILE A 103 -0.36 -3.06 -1.74
N ASP A 104 -1.19 -2.32 -2.45
CA ASP A 104 -1.66 -2.67 -3.77
C ASP A 104 -0.86 -1.90 -4.81
N VAL A 105 -0.28 -2.60 -5.79
CA VAL A 105 0.40 -1.98 -6.91
C VAL A 105 -0.47 -2.10 -8.15
N ILE A 106 -0.89 -0.97 -8.68
CA ILE A 106 -1.84 -0.84 -9.78
C ILE A 106 -1.08 -0.35 -11.02
N GLU A 107 -1.43 -0.89 -12.19
CA GLU A 107 -0.83 -0.53 -13.46
C GLU A 107 -1.06 0.95 -13.77
N LYS A 108 0.04 1.67 -14.07
CA LYS A 108 -0.04 3.01 -14.67
C LYS A 108 -0.65 2.91 -16.07
N SER A 109 -1.70 3.69 -16.35
CA SER A 109 -2.30 3.78 -17.69
C SER A 109 -1.21 4.07 -18.73
N ARG A 110 -1.13 3.22 -19.76
CA ARG A 110 -0.37 3.52 -20.98
C ARG A 110 -1.19 4.54 -21.77
N ARG A 111 -0.71 5.78 -21.86
CA ARG A 111 -1.15 6.72 -22.90
C ARG A 111 -0.33 6.48 -24.15
#